data_AF-A0A5C4SV50-F1
#
_entry.id   AF-A0A5C4SV50-F1
#
_cell.length_a   1.000
_cell.length_b   1.000
_cell.length_c   1.000
_cell.angle_alpha   90.00
_cell.angle_beta   90.00
_cell.angle_gamma   90.00
#
_symmetry.space_group_name_H-M   'P 1'
#
loop_
_entity.id
_entity.type
_entity.pdbx_description
1 polymer ?
#
loop_
_entity_poly.entity_id
_entity_poly.type
_entity_poly.pdbx_seq_one_letter_code
_entity_poly.pdbx_strand_id
1 'polypeptide(L)'
;MSDVENHIRHIMQKLDFKLNTFTGIDDVTASAIVAEIGDISRFSSADKLAKYAGLTPSQMSSGGRGKDCNQRQGNRALNKILWGLAVR
;
A
#
# COMPACT_ATOMS: atom_id res chain seq x y z
N MET A 1 5.22 -15.95 -19.77
CA MET A 1 4.95 -14.71 -19.00
C MET A 1 3.47 -14.60 -18.67
N SER A 2 2.59 -14.83 -19.65
CA SER A 2 1.13 -14.89 -19.50
C SER A 2 0.61 -15.89 -18.44
N ASP A 3 1.28 -17.02 -18.24
CA ASP A 3 0.81 -18.04 -17.29
C ASP A 3 0.83 -17.55 -15.84
N VAL A 4 1.81 -16.72 -15.46
CA VAL A 4 1.94 -16.19 -14.10
C VAL A 4 0.83 -15.17 -13.83
N GLU A 5 0.58 -14.27 -14.78
CA GLU A 5 -0.49 -13.28 -14.70
C GLU A 5 -1.87 -13.95 -14.59
N ASN A 6 -2.09 -15.03 -15.34
CA ASN A 6 -3.34 -15.79 -15.27
C ASN A 6 -3.54 -16.46 -13.90
N HIS A 7 -2.47 -16.98 -13.29
CA HIS A 7 -2.54 -17.51 -11.93
C HIS A 7 -2.84 -16.43 -10.89
N ILE A 8 -2.21 -15.26 -11.02
CA ILE A 8 -2.46 -14.10 -10.15
C ILE A 8 -3.94 -13.69 -10.23
N ARG A 9 -4.49 -13.55 -11.44
CA ARG A 9 -5.92 -13.24 -11.63
C ARG A 9 -6.83 -14.24 -10.93
N HIS A 10 -6.54 -15.54 -11.08
CA HIS A 10 -7.35 -16.59 -10.45
C HIS A 10 -7.32 -16.52 -8.92
N ILE A 11 -6.16 -16.22 -8.33
CA ILE A 11 -6.03 -16.05 -6.87
C ILE A 11 -6.76 -14.78 -6.41
N MET A 12 -6.58 -13.67 -7.13
CA MET A 12 -7.24 -12.39 -6.84
C MET A 12 -8.76 -12.51 -6.85
N GLN A 13 -9.34 -13.29 -7.77
CA GLN A 13 -10.78 -13.56 -7.82
C GLN A 13 -11.32 -14.26 -6.55
N LYS A 14 -10.50 -15.08 -5.89
CA LYS A 14 -10.90 -15.79 -4.66
C LYS A 14 -10.84 -14.94 -3.40
N LEU A 15 -10.06 -13.86 -3.44
CA LEU A 15 -9.83 -12.98 -2.29
C LEU A 15 -10.87 -11.86 -2.15
N ASP A 16 -11.80 -11.74 -3.11
CA ASP A 16 -12.90 -10.74 -3.15
C ASP A 16 -12.44 -9.28 -2.98
N PHE A 17 -11.21 -8.96 -3.38
CA PHE A 17 -10.70 -7.59 -3.32
C PHE A 17 -11.12 -6.77 -4.56
N LYS A 18 -11.78 -5.64 -4.33
CA LYS A 18 -12.21 -4.68 -5.38
C LYS A 18 -11.11 -3.68 -5.77
N LEU A 19 -9.85 -4.10 -5.78
CA LEU A 19 -8.74 -3.21 -6.17
C LEU A 19 -8.72 -2.95 -7.68
N ASN A 20 -9.14 -3.94 -8.47
CA ASN A 20 -9.20 -3.85 -9.93
C ASN A 20 -10.28 -2.90 -10.47
N THR A 21 -11.21 -2.44 -9.63
CA THR A 21 -12.23 -1.46 -10.03
C THR A 21 -11.71 -0.03 -10.07
N PHE A 22 -10.52 0.25 -9.53
CA PHE A 22 -9.92 1.57 -9.66
C PHE A 22 -9.28 1.74 -11.04
N THR A 23 -9.72 2.75 -11.78
CA THR A 23 -9.05 3.21 -13.01
C THR A 23 -7.57 3.50 -12.72
N GLY A 24 -6.67 2.86 -13.46
CA GLY A 24 -5.23 3.02 -13.31
C GLY A 24 -4.52 1.96 -12.46
N ILE A 25 -5.26 1.01 -11.85
CA ILE A 25 -4.70 -0.17 -11.20
C ILE A 25 -4.74 -1.35 -12.17
N ASP A 26 -3.56 -1.90 -12.49
CA ASP A 26 -3.43 -3.15 -13.23
C ASP A 26 -3.40 -4.36 -12.28
N ASP A 27 -3.71 -5.56 -12.78
CA ASP A 27 -3.75 -6.82 -12.01
C ASP A 27 -2.42 -7.08 -11.28
N VAL A 28 -1.30 -6.78 -11.95
CA VAL A 28 0.04 -6.91 -11.37
C VAL A 28 0.21 -5.94 -10.20
N THR A 29 -0.28 -4.70 -10.33
CA THR A 29 -0.19 -3.68 -9.28
C THR A 29 -1.10 -4.01 -8.10
N ALA A 30 -2.33 -4.47 -8.36
CA ALA A 30 -3.25 -4.93 -7.33
C ALA A 30 -2.66 -6.10 -6.55
N SER A 31 -2.09 -7.09 -7.24
CA SER A 31 -1.46 -8.25 -6.60
C SER A 31 -0.25 -7.87 -5.76
N ALA A 32 0.56 -6.90 -6.21
CA ALA A 32 1.69 -6.38 -5.44
C ALA A 32 1.23 -5.67 -4.16
N ILE A 33 0.16 -4.86 -4.23
CA ILE A 33 -0.42 -4.21 -3.04
C ILE A 33 -0.90 -5.26 -2.04
N VAL A 34 -1.63 -6.28 -2.51
CA VAL A 34 -2.13 -7.36 -1.65
C VAL A 34 -0.99 -8.20 -1.07
N ALA A 35 0.08 -8.46 -1.82
CA ALA A 35 1.25 -9.16 -1.32
C ALA A 35 1.97 -8.37 -0.21
N GLU A 36 2.09 -7.05 -0.36
CA GLU A 36 2.77 -6.17 0.61
C GLU A 36 1.94 -5.91 1.88
N ILE A 37 0.61 -5.82 1.74
CA ILE A 37 -0.31 -5.67 2.88
C ILE A 37 -0.54 -7.02 3.57
N GLY A 38 -0.69 -8.09 2.79
CA GLY A 38 -1.11 -9.42 3.22
C GLY A 38 -2.52 -9.39 3.85
N ASP A 39 -2.65 -9.97 5.04
CA ASP A 39 -3.91 -9.94 5.80
C ASP A 39 -4.22 -8.53 6.30
N ILE A 40 -5.35 -7.97 5.87
CA ILE A 40 -5.80 -6.64 6.24
C ILE A 40 -6.37 -6.58 7.66
N SER A 41 -6.81 -7.72 8.21
CA SER A 41 -7.40 -7.79 9.56
C SER A 41 -6.40 -7.45 10.67
N ARG A 42 -5.09 -7.51 10.39
CA ARG A 42 -4.04 -7.08 11.32
C ARG A 42 -4.10 -5.60 11.67
N PHE A 43 -4.72 -4.78 10.81
CA PHE A 43 -4.82 -3.34 10.99
C PHE A 43 -6.19 -2.99 11.55
N SER A 44 -6.22 -2.43 12.76
CA SER A 44 -7.49 -2.04 13.39
C SER A 44 -8.12 -0.77 12.80
N SER A 45 -7.42 -0.02 11.94
CA SER A 45 -7.91 1.19 11.27
C SER A 45 -7.08 1.51 10.03
N ALA A 46 -7.68 2.21 9.07
CA ALA A 46 -7.02 2.70 7.85
C ALA A 46 -5.81 3.59 8.16
N ASP A 47 -5.86 4.40 9.22
CA ASP A 47 -4.73 5.26 9.61
C ASP A 47 -3.48 4.45 9.99
N LYS A 48 -3.69 3.29 10.62
CA LYS A 48 -2.59 2.38 10.98
C LYS A 48 -1.97 1.74 9.74
N LEU A 49 -2.79 1.42 8.74
CA LEU A 49 -2.32 0.94 7.44
C LEU A 49 -1.54 2.04 6.70
N ALA A 50 -2.04 3.28 6.68
CA ALA A 50 -1.34 4.41 6.08
C ALA A 50 0.02 4.68 6.76
N LYS A 51 0.06 4.57 8.10
CA LYS A 51 1.30 4.69 8.87
C LYS A 51 2.27 3.55 8.59
N TYR A 52 1.78 2.32 8.45
CA TYR A 52 2.58 1.15 8.03
C TYR A 52 3.14 1.31 6.62
N ALA A 53 2.34 1.82 5.69
CA ALA A 53 2.76 2.16 4.33
C ALA A 53 3.70 3.38 4.27
N GLY A 54 3.99 4.04 5.40
CA GLY A 54 4.86 5.23 5.45
C GLY A 54 4.28 6.44 4.72
N LEU A 55 2.95 6.52 4.57
CA LEU A 55 2.26 7.64 3.92
C LEU A 55 1.99 8.82 4.86
N THR A 56 2.06 8.59 6.17
CA THR A 56 1.77 9.61 7.18
C THR A 56 3.01 10.46 7.45
N PRO A 57 2.89 11.79 7.62
CA PRO A 57 3.97 12.60 8.12
C PRO A 57 4.31 12.20 9.56
N SER A 58 5.61 12.14 9.88
CA SER A 58 6.08 11.85 11.23
C SER A 58 6.28 13.16 11.98
N GLN A 59 5.55 13.33 13.07
CA GLN A 59 5.75 14.43 14.00
C GLN A 59 7.00 14.17 14.85
N MET A 60 8.06 14.93 14.63
CA MET A 60 9.25 14.91 15.48
C MET A 60 9.31 16.23 16.26
N SER A 61 8.86 16.20 17.50
CA SER A 61 8.92 17.35 18.42
C SER A 61 9.96 17.10 19.51
N SER A 62 11.07 17.83 19.47
CA SER A 62 11.98 17.96 20.61
C SER A 62 11.87 19.38 21.15
N GLY A 63 11.43 19.53 22.41
CA GLY A 63 11.44 20.82 23.10
C GLY A 63 10.52 21.92 22.52
N GLY A 64 9.29 21.60 22.15
CA GLY A 64 8.24 22.60 21.87
C GLY A 64 8.16 23.17 20.46
N ARG A 65 9.06 22.79 19.54
CA ARG A 65 8.92 23.07 18.10
C ARG A 65 8.70 21.75 17.35
N GLY A 66 7.46 21.49 16.95
CA GLY A 66 7.14 20.36 16.07
C GLY A 66 7.53 20.67 14.63
N LYS A 67 8.26 19.76 13.99
CA LYS A 67 8.47 19.78 12.53
C LYS A 67 7.89 18.51 11.94
N ASP A 68 7.08 18.69 10.90
CA ASP A 68 6.57 17.61 10.08
C ASP A 68 7.73 17.10 9.24
N CYS A 69 8.20 15.88 9.57
CA CYS A 69 9.27 15.22 8.86
C CYS A 69 8.72 14.05 8.06
N ASN A 70 9.33 13.77 6.90
CA ASN A 70 8.96 12.58 6.16
C ASN A 70 9.27 11.32 6.99
N GLN A 71 8.33 10.37 7.02
CA GLN A 71 8.47 9.20 7.86
C GLN A 71 9.51 8.26 7.24
N ARG A 72 10.62 8.04 7.97
CA ARG A 72 11.72 7.16 7.51
C ARG A 72 11.40 5.67 7.70
N GLN A 73 10.33 5.36 8.42
CA GLN A 73 9.94 4.00 8.81
C GLN A 73 8.65 3.61 8.10
N GLY A 74 8.51 2.31 7.80
CA GLY A 74 7.36 1.74 7.11
C GLY A 74 7.78 0.87 5.93
N ASN A 75 6.80 0.25 5.28
CA ASN A 75 7.02 -0.57 4.11
C ASN A 75 7.31 0.31 2.88
N ARG A 76 8.59 0.38 2.47
CA ARG A 76 9.05 1.19 1.34
C ARG A 76 8.58 0.66 -0.02
N ALA A 77 8.33 -0.64 -0.14
CA ALA A 77 7.82 -1.22 -1.39
C ALA A 77 6.38 -0.79 -1.63
N LEU A 78 5.52 -0.95 -0.60
CA LEU A 78 4.15 -0.46 -0.62
C LEU A 78 4.08 1.06 -0.86
N ASN A 79 4.94 1.83 -0.18
CA ASN A 79 5.03 3.28 -0.38
C ASN A 79 5.35 3.65 -1.83
N LYS A 80 6.32 2.98 -2.46
CA LYS A 80 6.70 3.24 -3.86
C LYS A 80 5.58 2.93 -4.84
N ILE A 81 4.86 1.82 -4.63
CA ILE A 81 3.72 1.46 -5.49
C ILE A 81 2.64 2.53 -5.41
N LEU A 82 2.28 2.95 -4.19
CA LEU A 82 1.26 3.98 -3.97
C LEU A 82 1.70 5.36 -4.47
N TRP A 83 2.97 5.72 -4.29
CA TRP A 83 3.52 6.96 -4.82
C TRP A 83 3.52 6.96 -6.36
N GLY A 84 3.92 5.86 -6.98
CA GLY A 84 3.90 5.70 -8.44
C GLY A 84 2.49 5.79 -9.01
N LEU A 85 1.49 5.31 -8.27
CA LEU A 85 0.09 5.44 -8.64
C LEU A 85 -0.43 6.89 -8.51
N ALA A 86 0.01 7.63 -7.49
CA ALA A 86 -0.40 9.01 -7.26
C ALA A 86 0.21 10.02 -8.25
N VAL A 87 1.39 9.72 -8.81
CA VAL A 87 2.10 10.59 -9.76
C VAL A 87 1.72 10.31 -11.21
N ARG A 88 1.07 9.18 -11.49
CA ARG A 88 0.67 8.74 -12.83
C ARG A 88 -0.57 9.47 -13.34
#